data_AF-A0A3C2E0D7-F1
#
_entry.id   AF-A0A3C2E0D7-F1
#
_cell.length_a   1.000
_cell.length_b   1.000
_cell.length_c   1.000
_cell.angle_alpha   90.00
_cell.angle_beta   90.00
_cell.angle_gamma   90.00
#
_symmetry.space_group_name_H-M   'P 1'
#
loop_
_entity.id
_entity.type
_entity.pdbx_description
1 polymer ?
#
loop_
_entity_poly.entity_id
_entity_poly.type
_entity_poly.pdbx_seq_one_letter_code
_entity_poly.pdbx_strand_id
1 'polypeptide(L)'
;MTRETLPLTPRLYDYLLSVGVREHPVLKRLATESDALPDAEMRISPEQGAFMALLVEIMGVKRCLEIGVFTGYSALAVALALPADGRIVACDVNREWTAVA
;
A
#
# COMPACT_ATOMS: atom_id res chain seq x y z
N MET A 1 -8.23 11.28 -23.26
CA MET A 1 -6.90 10.97 -23.82
C MET A 1 -6.09 12.27 -23.83
N THR A 2 -5.11 12.44 -22.94
CA THR A 2 -4.18 13.57 -23.00
C THR A 2 -3.07 13.25 -23.99
N ARG A 3 -2.53 14.26 -24.68
CA ARG A 3 -1.43 14.09 -25.63
C ARG A 3 -0.06 14.02 -24.95
N GLU A 4 0.00 14.46 -23.69
CA GLU A 4 1.21 14.56 -22.89
C GLU A 4 0.93 14.08 -21.46
N THR A 5 1.99 13.68 -20.77
CA THR A 5 1.92 13.32 -19.34
C THR A 5 1.98 14.60 -18.52
N LEU A 6 0.99 14.81 -17.65
CA LEU A 6 0.98 15.97 -16.76
C LEU A 6 2.00 15.78 -15.63
N PRO A 7 2.80 16.81 -15.28
CA PRO A 7 3.69 16.73 -14.14
C PRO A 7 2.88 16.64 -12.83
N LEU A 8 3.26 15.72 -11.96
CA LEU A 8 2.64 15.55 -10.64
C LEU A 8 3.20 16.59 -9.67
N THR A 9 2.59 17.78 -9.65
CA THR A 9 2.95 18.83 -8.68
C THR A 9 2.44 18.47 -7.28
N PRO A 10 3.02 19.02 -6.20
CA PRO A 10 2.54 18.77 -4.83
C PRO A 10 1.04 19.06 -4.66
N ARG A 11 0.54 20.16 -5.23
CA ARG A 11 -0.90 20.49 -5.20
C ARG A 11 -1.77 19.46 -5.90
N LEU A 12 -1.32 18.92 -7.02
CA LEU A 12 -2.06 17.89 -7.76
C LEU A 12 -2.00 16.54 -7.03
N TYR A 13 -0.88 16.25 -6.37
CA TYR A 13 -0.72 15.08 -5.52
C TYR A 13 -1.66 15.12 -4.30
N ASP A 14 -1.70 16.24 -3.58
CA ASP A 14 -2.62 16.45 -2.46
C ASP A 14 -4.08 16.30 -2.91
N TYR A 15 -4.42 16.87 -4.08
CA TYR A 15 -5.74 16.72 -4.68
C TYR A 15 -6.05 15.24 -4.96
N LEU A 16 -5.13 14.52 -5.61
CA LEU A 16 -5.27 13.10 -5.91
C LEU A 16 -5.51 12.27 -4.64
N LEU A 17 -4.75 12.51 -3.57
CA LEU A 17 -4.95 11.83 -2.29
C LEU A 17 -6.32 12.16 -1.69
N SER A 18 -6.74 13.43 -1.74
CA SER A 18 -7.99 13.88 -1.13
C SER A 18 -9.25 13.30 -1.78
N VAL A 19 -9.21 13.00 -3.08
CA VAL A 19 -10.37 12.51 -3.84
C VAL A 19 -10.28 11.04 -4.19
N GLY A 20 -9.07 10.53 -4.44
CA GLY A 20 -8.83 9.21 -5.01
C GLY A 20 -8.51 8.14 -3.97
N VAL A 21 -8.11 8.51 -2.76
CA VAL A 21 -7.67 7.56 -1.73
C VAL A 21 -8.62 7.58 -0.55
N ARG A 22 -9.18 6.40 -0.22
CA ARG A 22 -9.92 6.15 1.02
C ARG A 22 -9.12 5.21 1.89
N GLU A 23 -8.13 5.76 2.58
CA GLU A 23 -7.20 4.98 3.40
C GLU A 23 -7.90 4.42 4.64
N HIS A 24 -7.78 3.10 4.86
CA HIS A 24 -8.31 2.46 6.05
C HIS A 24 -7.57 2.97 7.31
N PRO A 25 -8.24 3.18 8.46
CA PRO A 25 -7.58 3.70 9.67
C PRO A 25 -6.35 2.90 10.11
N VAL A 26 -6.36 1.58 9.89
CA VAL A 26 -5.21 0.71 10.21
C VAL A 26 -3.99 1.00 9.33
N LEU A 27 -4.19 1.31 8.04
CA LEU A 27 -3.12 1.69 7.12
C LEU A 27 -2.54 3.03 7.54
N LYS A 28 -3.39 4.01 7.85
CA LYS A 28 -2.94 5.32 8.32
C LYS A 28 -2.11 5.23 9.61
N ARG A 29 -2.51 4.36 10.54
CA ARG A 29 -1.74 4.08 11.76
C ARG A 29 -0.38 3.47 11.43
N LEU A 30 -0.36 2.41 10.62
CA LEU A 30 0.89 1.76 10.22
C LEU A 30 1.81 2.73 9.47
N ALA A 31 1.28 3.56 8.56
CA ALA A 31 2.06 4.60 7.89
C ALA A 31 2.71 5.57 8.89
N THR A 32 1.97 6.01 9.90
CA THR A 32 2.51 6.90 10.95
C THR A 32 3.64 6.22 11.73
N GLU A 33 3.48 4.92 12.04
CA GLU A 33 4.48 4.12 12.75
C GLU A 33 5.73 3.87 11.88
N SER A 34 5.54 3.53 10.59
CA SER A 34 6.61 3.34 9.61
C SER A 34 7.40 4.62 9.32
N ASP A 35 6.71 5.76 9.21
CA ASP A 35 7.34 7.05 8.87
C ASP A 35 8.24 7.57 10.01
N ALA A 36 8.14 6.99 11.20
CA ALA A 36 9.01 7.28 12.35
C ALA A 36 10.27 6.41 12.40
N LEU A 37 10.40 5.40 11.54
CA LEU A 37 11.52 4.47 11.51
C LEU A 37 12.60 4.93 10.51
N PRO A 38 13.84 4.44 10.66
CA PRO A 38 14.82 4.51 9.58
C PRO A 38 14.28 3.87 8.30
N ASP A 39 14.73 4.36 7.14
CA ASP A 39 14.38 3.81 5.82
C ASP A 39 12.87 3.92 5.48
N ALA A 40 12.17 4.89 6.06
CA ALA A 40 10.74 5.14 5.82
C ALA A 40 10.38 5.28 4.32
N GLU A 41 11.32 5.73 3.48
CA GLU A 41 11.17 5.82 2.03
C GLU A 41 10.98 4.46 1.33
N MET A 42 11.24 3.33 2.02
CA MET A 42 10.96 1.99 1.50
C MET A 42 9.46 1.68 1.42
N ARG A 43 8.62 2.43 2.15
CA ARG A 43 7.17 2.26 2.14
C ARG A 43 6.56 2.84 0.86
N ILE A 44 5.59 2.14 0.28
CA ILE A 44 4.77 2.65 -0.82
C ILE A 44 3.88 3.82 -0.38
N SER A 45 3.49 4.68 -1.31
CA SER A 45 2.55 5.76 -1.06
C SER A 45 1.09 5.26 -0.93
N PRO A 46 0.18 6.02 -0.29
CA PRO A 46 -1.21 5.59 -0.08
C PRO A 46 -1.98 5.28 -1.37
N GLU A 47 -1.75 6.05 -2.44
CA GLU A 47 -2.39 5.83 -3.73
C GLU A 47 -1.89 4.57 -4.44
N GLN A 48 -0.64 4.15 -4.19
CA GLN A 48 -0.15 2.86 -4.66
C GLN A 48 -0.87 1.72 -3.94
N GLY A 49 -1.08 1.82 -2.63
CA GLY A 49 -1.86 0.85 -1.86
C GLY A 49 -3.30 0.74 -2.35
N ALA A 50 -3.95 1.88 -2.60
CA ALA A 50 -5.30 1.93 -3.17
C ALA A 50 -5.37 1.30 -4.57
N PHE A 51 -4.36 1.55 -5.41
CA PHE A 51 -4.27 0.94 -6.73
C PHE A 51 -4.10 -0.59 -6.64
N MET A 52 -3.24 -1.09 -5.74
CA MET A 52 -3.07 -2.53 -5.51
C MET A 52 -4.37 -3.19 -5.01
N ALA A 53 -5.09 -2.54 -4.09
CA ALA A 53 -6.39 -3.01 -3.61
C ALA A 53 -7.41 -3.11 -4.77
N LEU A 54 -7.48 -2.10 -5.64
CA LEU A 54 -8.31 -2.16 -6.84
C LEU A 54 -7.94 -3.34 -7.75
N LEU A 55 -6.64 -3.58 -7.98
CA LEU A 55 -6.18 -4.72 -8.78
C LEU A 55 -6.60 -6.05 -8.18
N VAL A 56 -6.49 -6.20 -6.85
CA VAL A 56 -6.93 -7.40 -6.11
C VAL A 56 -8.42 -7.67 -6.35
N GLU A 57 -9.26 -6.63 -6.23
CA GLU A 57 -10.71 -6.74 -6.42
C GLU A 57 -11.08 -7.09 -7.86
N ILE A 58 -10.57 -6.34 -8.85
CA ILE A 58 -10.96 -6.53 -10.26
C ILE A 58 -10.44 -7.86 -10.84
N MET A 59 -9.32 -8.36 -10.31
CA MET A 59 -8.75 -9.65 -10.74
C MET A 59 -9.33 -10.83 -9.95
N GLY A 60 -10.11 -10.58 -8.88
CA GLY A 60 -10.65 -11.64 -8.02
C GLY A 60 -9.57 -12.46 -7.32
N VAL A 61 -8.51 -11.80 -6.84
CA VAL A 61 -7.35 -12.47 -6.24
C VAL A 61 -7.76 -13.16 -4.94
N LYS A 62 -7.31 -14.41 -4.76
CA LYS A 62 -7.44 -15.17 -3.49
C LYS A 62 -6.11 -15.56 -2.86
N ARG A 63 -5.02 -15.53 -3.63
CA ARG A 63 -3.68 -15.92 -3.19
C ARG A 63 -2.68 -14.92 -3.73
N CYS A 64 -1.94 -14.28 -2.84
CA CYS A 64 -0.90 -13.32 -3.18
C CYS A 64 0.44 -13.74 -2.55
N LEU A 65 1.54 -13.44 -3.24
CA LEU A 65 2.90 -13.52 -2.74
C LEU A 65 3.49 -12.12 -2.79
N GLU A 66 3.97 -11.62 -1.65
CA GLU A 66 4.71 -10.37 -1.55
C GLU A 66 6.17 -10.66 -1.25
N ILE A 67 7.08 -9.99 -1.97
CA ILE A 67 8.53 -10.12 -1.82
C ILE A 67 9.08 -8.73 -1.56
N GLY A 68 9.66 -8.53 -0.36
CA GLY A 68 9.96 -7.20 0.16
C GLY A 68 8.71 -6.61 0.81
N VAL A 69 8.63 -6.72 2.13
CA VAL A 69 7.47 -6.37 2.96
C VAL A 69 7.74 -5.10 3.74
N PHE A 70 8.98 -4.87 4.17
CA PHE A 70 9.33 -3.84 5.14
C PHE A 70 8.39 -3.94 6.36
N THR A 71 7.69 -2.87 6.71
CA THR A 71 6.71 -2.84 7.81
C THR A 71 5.33 -3.37 7.41
N GLY A 72 5.12 -3.78 6.16
CA GLY A 72 3.90 -4.48 5.72
C GLY A 72 2.74 -3.60 5.27
N TYR A 73 2.95 -2.32 4.94
CA TYR A 73 1.87 -1.44 4.46
C TYR A 73 1.22 -1.96 3.16
N SER A 74 2.02 -2.39 2.19
CA SER A 74 1.56 -3.04 0.94
C SER A 74 0.80 -4.34 1.23
N ALA A 75 1.37 -5.22 2.05
CA ALA A 75 0.76 -6.48 2.43
C ALA A 75 -0.60 -6.27 3.10
N LEU A 76 -0.71 -5.27 3.98
CA LEU A 76 -1.94 -4.91 4.68
C LEU A 76 -2.99 -4.33 3.72
N ALA A 77 -2.58 -3.47 2.77
CA ALA A 77 -3.48 -2.92 1.76
C ALA A 77 -4.08 -4.03 0.88
N VAL A 78 -3.24 -4.99 0.46
CA VAL A 78 -3.69 -6.18 -0.27
C VAL A 78 -4.60 -7.05 0.59
N ALA A 79 -4.22 -7.32 1.84
CA ALA A 79 -4.99 -8.17 2.74
C ALA A 79 -6.39 -7.64 3.02
N LEU A 80 -6.55 -6.30 3.13
CA LEU A 80 -7.85 -5.66 3.30
C LEU A 80 -8.78 -5.80 2.08
N ALA A 81 -8.21 -5.96 0.88
CA ALA A 81 -8.95 -6.11 -0.37
C ALA A 81 -9.24 -7.58 -0.73
N LEU A 82 -8.53 -8.53 -0.10
CA LEU A 82 -8.77 -9.96 -0.31
C LEU A 82 -10.14 -10.37 0.24
N PRO A 83 -10.80 -11.38 -0.36
CA PRO A 83 -11.99 -11.97 0.23
C PRO A 83 -11.64 -12.67 1.55
N ALA A 84 -12.65 -13.00 2.37
CA ALA A 84 -12.44 -13.64 3.67
C ALA A 84 -11.69 -14.99 3.61
N ASP A 85 -11.75 -15.71 2.48
CA ASP A 85 -10.99 -16.94 2.22
C ASP A 85 -9.64 -16.70 1.54
N GLY A 86 -9.28 -15.44 1.31
CA GLY A 86 -8.04 -15.01 0.70
C GLY A 86 -6.84 -15.15 1.64
N ARG A 87 -5.65 -15.31 1.03
CA ARG A 87 -4.39 -15.46 1.75
C ARG A 87 -3.27 -14.70 1.07
N ILE A 88 -2.40 -14.12 1.88
CA ILE A 88 -1.14 -13.53 1.47
C ILE A 88 0.02 -14.29 2.12
N VAL A 89 1.07 -14.56 1.34
CA VAL A 89 2.38 -14.99 1.86
C VAL A 89 3.31 -13.80 1.68
N ALA A 90 3.83 -13.28 2.79
CA ALA A 90 4.70 -12.11 2.81
C ALA A 90 6.12 -12.55 3.15
N CYS A 91 7.07 -12.28 2.26
CA CYS A 91 8.47 -12.71 2.37
C CYS A 91 9.38 -11.50 2.52
N ASP A 92 10.03 -11.39 3.68
CA ASP A 92 11.10 -10.41 3.92
C ASP A 92 12.30 -11.10 4.57
N VAL A 93 13.48 -10.53 4.35
CA VAL A 93 14.73 -11.00 4.97
C VAL A 93 14.94 -10.39 6.35
N ASN A 94 14.29 -9.25 6.64
CA ASN A 94 14.42 -8.54 7.90
C ASN A 94 13.21 -8.81 8.81
N ARG A 95 13.46 -9.51 9.91
CA ARG A 95 12.45 -9.82 10.92
C ARG A 95 12.05 -8.63 11.79
N GLU A 96 12.95 -7.68 12.00
CA GLU A 96 12.68 -6.48 12.80
C GLU A 96 11.63 -5.60 12.12
N TRP A 97 11.74 -5.44 10.79
CA TRP A 97 10.74 -4.72 10.01
C TRP A 97 9.39 -5.42 10.00
N THR A 98 9.36 -6.73 9.77
CA THR A 98 8.10 -7.47 9.70
C THR A 98 7.41 -7.64 11.06
N ALA A 99 8.09 -7.36 12.17
CA ALA A 99 7.51 -7.36 13.51
C ALA A 99 6.80 -6.06 13.91
N VAL A 100 6.86 -5.01 13.07
CA VAL A 100 6.19 -3.72 13.33
C VAL A 100 4.66 -3.84 13.21
N ALA A 101 4.17 -4.65 12.26
CA ALA A 101 2.75 -4.86 11.99
C ALA A 101 2.17 -6.10 12.67
#